data_AF-A0A3N0AZG2-F1
#
_entry.id   AF-A0A3N0AZG2-F1
#
_cell.length_a   1.000
_cell.length_b   1.000
_cell.length_c   1.000
_cell.angle_alpha   90.00
_cell.angle_beta   90.00
_cell.angle_gamma   90.00
#
_symmetry.space_group_name_H-M   'P 1'
#
loop_
_entity.id
_entity.type
_entity.pdbx_description
1 polymer ?
#
loop_
_entity_poly.entity_id
_entity_poly.type
_entity_poly.pdbx_seq_one_letter_code
_entity_poly.pdbx_strand_id
1 'polypeptide(L)'
;MFGVVEGAVGLGMDIVEIARMRAILQRTPSFRTRVFSEDERAYCDGTATPEVHYATRFAAKEAVVKALGTGFSRGIGVRDIEVRRNAKGRPYVVLSGRAKEIAREQGVRELPLSLSYTHTDAVACAMAITEDSVRVQEERVNPMEELAKQFKEARSMLDELDAPKKADPAS
;
A
#
# COMPACT_ATOMS: atom_id res chain seq x y z
N MET A 1 22.69 -2.68 8.45
CA MET A 1 21.50 -3.37 8.99
C MET A 1 20.53 -2.27 9.38
N PHE A 2 19.57 -1.92 8.52
CA PHE A 2 18.49 -1.02 8.92
C PHE A 2 17.57 -1.84 9.80
N GLY A 3 17.54 -1.54 11.10
CA GLY A 3 16.56 -2.11 12.00
C GLY A 3 15.18 -1.79 11.44
N VAL A 4 14.44 -2.84 11.09
CA VAL A 4 13.01 -2.69 10.82
C VAL A 4 12.44 -2.17 12.12
N VAL A 5 11.90 -0.95 12.09
CA VAL A 5 11.14 -0.43 13.24
C VAL A 5 10.00 -1.43 13.45
N GLU A 6 9.90 -2.03 14.64
CA GLU A 6 8.74 -2.87 14.98
C GLU A 6 7.46 -2.09 14.65
N GLY A 7 6.58 -2.69 13.83
CA GLY A 7 5.36 -2.03 13.32
C GLY A 7 5.55 -1.12 12.10
N ALA A 8 6.68 -1.16 11.39
CA ALA A 8 6.85 -0.39 10.16
C ALA A 8 6.02 -0.93 8.98
N VAL A 9 5.30 -0.03 8.31
CA VAL A 9 4.70 -0.28 6.99
C VAL A 9 5.82 -0.37 5.95
N GLY A 10 5.81 -1.41 5.12
CA GLY A 10 6.70 -1.49 3.97
C GLY A 10 6.25 -0.54 2.86
N LEU A 11 7.16 0.26 2.29
CA LEU A 11 6.84 1.20 1.21
C LEU A 11 7.69 0.90 -0.02
N GLY A 12 7.07 0.93 -1.19
CA GLY A 12 7.77 0.84 -2.46
C GLY A 12 7.24 1.84 -3.46
N MET A 13 8.16 2.52 -4.13
CA MET A 13 7.88 3.43 -5.23
C MET A 13 8.75 3.05 -6.42
N ASP A 14 8.18 3.11 -7.62
CA ASP A 14 8.93 2.91 -8.84
C ASP A 14 8.42 3.77 -9.99
N ILE A 15 9.32 4.12 -10.91
CA ILE A 15 9.06 4.92 -12.09
C ILE A 15 9.66 4.22 -13.30
N VAL A 16 8.86 4.10 -14.36
CA VAL A 16 9.26 3.47 -15.62
C VAL A 16 8.99 4.43 -16.77
N GLU A 17 10.04 4.70 -17.54
CA GLU A 17 9.93 5.47 -18.77
C GLU A 17 9.15 4.67 -19.84
N ILE A 18 8.10 5.27 -20.38
CA ILE A 18 7.18 4.65 -21.35
C ILE A 18 7.89 4.41 -22.69
N ALA A 19 8.76 5.34 -23.12
CA ALA A 19 9.54 5.18 -24.34
C ALA A 19 10.47 3.95 -24.27
N ARG A 20 11.10 3.73 -23.10
CA ARG A 20 11.93 2.55 -22.85
C ARG A 20 11.10 1.27 -22.84
N MET A 21 9.92 1.26 -22.21
CA MET A 21 9.03 0.11 -22.26
C MET A 21 8.62 -0.21 -23.70
N ARG A 22 8.21 0.80 -24.49
CA ARG A 22 7.87 0.64 -25.91
C ARG A 22 9.02 0.00 -26.70
N ALA A 23 10.24 0.51 -26.53
CA ALA A 23 11.42 -0.03 -27.20
C ALA A 23 11.69 -1.50 -26.82
N ILE A 24 11.53 -1.86 -25.54
CA ILE A 24 11.68 -3.25 -25.07
C ILE A 24 10.64 -4.16 -25.70
N LEU A 25 9.36 -3.74 -25.71
CA LEU A 25 8.26 -4.51 -26.27
C LEU A 25 8.43 -4.77 -27.78
N GLN A 26 8.96 -3.80 -28.51
CA GLN A 26 9.25 -3.93 -29.94
C GLN A 26 10.47 -4.81 -30.20
N ARG A 27 11.58 -4.56 -29.48
CA ARG A 27 12.84 -5.28 -29.68
C ARG A 27 12.78 -6.73 -29.19
N THR A 28 12.02 -6.98 -28.13
CA THR A 28 11.98 -8.29 -27.45
C THR A 28 10.53 -8.73 -27.21
N PRO A 29 9.85 -9.29 -28.22
CA PRO A 29 8.45 -9.72 -28.07
C PRO A 29 8.22 -10.73 -26.93
N SER A 30 9.22 -11.57 -26.65
CA SER A 30 9.19 -12.54 -25.53
C SER A 30 9.23 -11.89 -24.13
N PHE A 31 9.53 -10.60 -24.03
CA PHE A 31 9.50 -9.87 -22.77
C PHE A 31 8.08 -9.86 -22.19
N ARG A 32 7.07 -9.59 -23.03
CA ARG A 32 5.67 -9.53 -22.61
C ARG A 32 5.24 -10.79 -21.89
N THR A 33 5.50 -11.92 -22.53
CA THR A 33 5.12 -13.20 -21.97
C THR A 33 5.90 -13.42 -20.68
N ARG A 34 7.23 -13.30 -20.66
CA ARG A 34 8.05 -13.57 -19.45
C ARG A 34 7.72 -12.74 -18.22
N VAL A 35 7.28 -11.49 -18.39
CA VAL A 35 7.11 -10.52 -17.30
C VAL A 35 5.65 -10.40 -16.83
N PHE A 36 4.69 -10.54 -17.74
CA PHE A 36 3.29 -10.28 -17.46
C PHE A 36 2.45 -11.55 -17.53
N SER A 37 1.41 -11.63 -16.69
CA SER A 37 0.42 -12.70 -16.74
C SER A 37 -0.38 -12.67 -18.04
N GLU A 38 -1.21 -13.68 -18.28
CA GLU A 38 -2.14 -13.64 -19.40
C GLU A 38 -3.18 -12.53 -19.24
N ASP A 39 -3.79 -12.40 -18.06
CA ASP A 39 -4.79 -11.36 -17.78
C ASP A 39 -4.19 -9.95 -17.89
N GLU A 40 -2.96 -9.74 -17.43
CA GLU A 40 -2.25 -8.46 -17.58
C GLU A 40 -2.03 -8.10 -19.05
N ARG A 41 -1.63 -9.10 -19.86
CA ARG A 41 -1.41 -8.89 -21.30
C ARG A 41 -2.74 -8.61 -22.00
N ALA A 42 -3.77 -9.40 -21.75
CA ALA A 42 -5.10 -9.20 -22.31
C ALA A 42 -5.64 -7.80 -22.01
N TYR A 43 -5.46 -7.34 -20.76
CA TYR A 43 -5.82 -5.98 -20.39
C TYR A 43 -5.01 -4.95 -21.17
N CYS A 44 -3.67 -5.03 -21.20
CA CYS A 44 -2.84 -4.01 -21.83
C CYS A 44 -3.09 -3.94 -23.33
N ASP A 45 -3.26 -5.08 -23.98
CA ASP A 45 -3.43 -5.20 -25.42
C ASP A 45 -4.81 -4.69 -25.89
N GLY A 46 -5.80 -4.69 -24.99
CA GLY A 46 -7.12 -4.12 -25.23
C GLY A 46 -7.19 -2.59 -25.09
N THR A 47 -6.09 -1.91 -24.76
CA THR A 47 -6.06 -0.44 -24.60
C THR A 47 -5.54 0.27 -25.84
N ALA A 48 -5.88 1.55 -25.99
CA ALA A 48 -5.38 2.38 -27.10
C ALA A 48 -3.85 2.60 -27.06
N THR A 49 -3.23 2.51 -25.88
CA THR A 49 -1.79 2.76 -25.66
C THR A 49 -1.15 1.65 -24.81
N PRO A 50 -1.00 0.42 -25.35
CA PRO A 50 -0.56 -0.75 -24.58
C PRO A 50 0.75 -0.54 -23.82
N GLU A 51 1.73 0.16 -24.40
CA GLU A 51 3.03 0.43 -23.80
C GLU A 51 2.95 1.24 -22.49
N VAL A 52 2.00 2.18 -22.39
CA VAL A 52 1.75 2.96 -21.17
C VAL A 52 1.24 2.03 -20.09
N HIS A 53 0.31 1.15 -20.47
CA HIS A 53 -0.27 0.19 -19.55
C HIS A 53 0.76 -0.84 -19.10
N TYR A 54 1.59 -1.39 -19.98
CA TYR A 54 2.70 -2.28 -19.59
C TYR A 54 3.72 -1.61 -18.68
N ALA A 55 4.12 -0.36 -19.00
CA ALA A 55 5.03 0.40 -18.15
C ALA A 55 4.46 0.56 -16.73
N THR A 56 3.17 0.88 -16.64
CA THR A 56 2.46 1.01 -15.35
C THR A 56 2.44 -0.29 -14.55
N ARG A 57 2.23 -1.45 -15.19
CA ARG A 57 2.25 -2.75 -14.48
C ARG A 57 3.66 -3.12 -14.06
N PHE A 58 4.66 -2.79 -14.87
CA PHE A 58 6.05 -3.04 -14.53
C PHE A 58 6.48 -2.21 -13.32
N ALA A 59 6.19 -0.91 -13.31
CA ALA A 59 6.41 -0.03 -12.16
C ALA A 59 5.71 -0.57 -10.91
N ALA A 60 4.47 -1.05 -11.06
CA ALA A 60 3.73 -1.64 -9.96
C ALA A 60 4.39 -2.90 -9.41
N LYS A 61 4.87 -3.82 -10.26
CA LYS A 61 5.59 -5.02 -9.82
C LYS A 61 6.85 -4.65 -9.03
N GLU A 62 7.64 -3.70 -9.54
CA GLU A 62 8.83 -3.18 -8.85
C GLU A 62 8.48 -2.51 -7.50
N ALA A 63 7.42 -1.69 -7.46
CA ALA A 63 6.94 -1.06 -6.24
C ALA A 63 6.52 -2.10 -5.19
N VAL A 64 5.80 -3.15 -5.59
CA VAL A 64 5.37 -4.23 -4.69
C VAL A 64 6.57 -4.98 -4.12
N VAL A 65 7.54 -5.35 -4.97
CA VAL A 65 8.79 -6.00 -4.56
C VAL A 65 9.55 -5.16 -3.52
N LYS A 66 9.64 -3.84 -3.74
CA LYS A 66 10.27 -2.92 -2.79
C LYS A 66 9.49 -2.83 -1.47
N ALA A 67 8.16 -2.76 -1.53
CA ALA A 67 7.30 -2.72 -0.34
C ALA A 67 7.45 -3.99 0.52
N LEU A 68 7.64 -5.16 -0.11
CA LEU A 68 7.92 -6.43 0.56
C LEU A 68 9.38 -6.55 1.06
N GLY A 69 10.21 -5.51 0.91
CA GLY A 69 11.59 -5.48 1.40
C GLY A 69 12.53 -6.50 0.74
N THR A 70 12.11 -7.08 -0.39
CA THR A 70 12.79 -8.18 -1.06
C THR A 70 12.91 -7.83 -2.53
N GLY A 71 14.06 -7.30 -2.97
CA GLY A 71 14.31 -7.09 -4.41
C GLY A 71 14.08 -8.37 -5.22
N PHE A 72 13.87 -8.27 -6.54
CA PHE A 72 13.70 -9.45 -7.43
C PHE A 72 14.85 -10.47 -7.31
N SER A 73 16.05 -10.01 -6.92
CA SER A 73 17.23 -10.84 -6.69
C SER A 73 17.10 -11.84 -5.54
N ARG A 74 16.08 -11.71 -4.67
CA ARG A 74 15.82 -12.64 -3.56
C ARG A 74 14.81 -13.74 -3.90
N GLY A 75 14.63 -14.03 -5.18
CA GLY A 75 13.87 -15.19 -5.65
C GLY A 75 12.37 -14.95 -5.88
N ILE A 76 11.88 -13.71 -5.77
CA ILE A 76 10.55 -13.36 -6.26
C ILE A 76 10.58 -13.39 -7.79
N GLY A 77 9.78 -14.26 -8.38
CA GLY A 77 9.57 -14.26 -9.82
C GLY A 77 8.79 -13.02 -10.25
N VAL A 78 9.10 -12.45 -11.41
CA VAL A 78 8.41 -11.23 -11.89
C VAL A 78 6.91 -11.45 -12.12
N ARG A 79 6.50 -12.70 -12.38
CA ARG A 79 5.09 -13.10 -12.50
C ARG A 79 4.44 -13.51 -11.17
N ASP A 80 5.21 -13.60 -10.08
CA ASP A 80 4.65 -13.87 -8.75
C ASP A 80 3.79 -12.71 -8.26
N ILE A 81 3.94 -11.53 -8.87
CA ILE A 81 3.16 -10.33 -8.62
C ILE A 81 2.35 -10.03 -9.86
N GLU A 82 1.03 -9.99 -9.71
CA GLU A 82 0.10 -9.65 -10.78
C GLU A 82 -0.73 -8.44 -10.39
N VAL A 83 -0.93 -7.50 -11.32
CA VAL A 83 -1.70 -6.28 -11.08
C VAL A 83 -3.02 -6.33 -11.84
N ARG A 84 -4.12 -6.38 -11.09
CA ARG A 84 -5.48 -6.44 -11.63
C ARG A 84 -6.26 -5.18 -11.28
N ARG A 85 -7.44 -5.02 -11.88
CA ARG A 85 -8.40 -3.97 -11.54
C ARG A 85 -9.74 -4.59 -11.19
N ASN A 86 -10.40 -4.05 -10.18
CA ASN A 86 -11.77 -4.48 -9.85
C ASN A 86 -12.80 -3.79 -10.77
N ALA A 87 -14.08 -4.12 -10.61
CA ALA A 87 -15.17 -3.55 -11.41
C ALA A 87 -15.28 -2.01 -11.31
N LYS A 88 -14.78 -1.40 -10.21
CA LYS A 88 -14.72 0.05 -10.02
C LYS A 88 -13.43 0.67 -10.57
N GLY A 89 -12.60 -0.11 -11.26
CA GLY A 89 -11.32 0.33 -11.83
C GLY A 89 -10.18 0.46 -10.82
N ARG A 90 -10.39 0.20 -9.52
CA ARG A 90 -9.34 0.29 -8.50
C ARG A 90 -8.31 -0.83 -8.72
N PRO A 91 -7.01 -0.52 -8.83
CA PRO A 91 -5.98 -1.53 -8.95
C PRO A 91 -5.79 -2.29 -7.64
N TYR A 92 -5.47 -3.58 -7.75
CA TYR A 92 -5.10 -4.44 -6.62
C TYR A 92 -4.06 -5.46 -7.06
N VAL A 93 -3.32 -5.98 -6.08
CA VAL A 93 -2.22 -6.93 -6.31
C VAL A 93 -2.69 -8.34 -5.98
N VAL A 94 -2.34 -9.29 -6.83
CA VAL A 94 -2.46 -10.71 -6.58
C VAL A 94 -1.06 -11.28 -6.46
N LEU A 95 -0.75 -11.85 -5.30
CA LEU A 95 0.52 -12.50 -5.03
C LEU A 95 0.40 -14.01 -5.20
N SER A 96 1.42 -14.60 -5.82
CA SER A 96 1.60 -16.04 -5.97
C SER A 96 3.06 -16.41 -5.69
N GLY A 97 3.40 -17.70 -5.78
CA GLY A 97 4.77 -18.17 -5.63
C GLY A 97 5.50 -17.63 -4.39
N ARG A 98 6.75 -17.23 -4.56
CA ARG A 98 7.61 -16.77 -3.47
C ARG A 98 7.15 -15.43 -2.91
N ALA A 99 6.56 -14.56 -3.72
CA ALA A 99 6.02 -13.27 -3.24
C ALA A 99 4.90 -13.48 -2.20
N LYS A 100 4.03 -14.46 -2.42
CA LYS A 100 2.95 -14.80 -1.48
C LYS A 100 3.48 -15.38 -0.18
N GLU A 101 4.52 -16.20 -0.23
CA GLU A 101 5.17 -16.75 0.95
C GLU A 101 5.80 -15.65 1.80
N ILE A 102 6.59 -14.76 1.19
CA ILE A 102 7.22 -13.63 1.88
C ILE A 102 6.17 -12.72 2.52
N ALA A 103 5.10 -12.39 1.79
CA ALA A 103 4.02 -11.56 2.33
C ALA A 103 3.37 -12.21 3.56
N ARG A 104 3.21 -13.54 3.56
CA ARG A 104 2.70 -14.30 4.72
C ARG A 104 3.69 -14.33 5.88
N GLU A 105 4.96 -14.59 5.61
CA GLU A 105 6.05 -14.59 6.61
C GLU A 105 6.16 -13.22 7.32
N GLN A 106 5.92 -12.13 6.58
CA GLN A 106 5.93 -10.76 7.10
C GLN A 106 4.58 -10.32 7.71
N GLY A 107 3.56 -11.18 7.73
CA GLY A 107 2.24 -10.84 8.25
C GLY A 107 1.53 -9.72 7.48
N VAL A 108 1.78 -9.57 6.17
CA VAL A 108 1.12 -8.57 5.33
C VAL A 108 -0.37 -8.88 5.22
N ARG A 109 -1.22 -7.95 5.66
CA ARG A 109 -2.69 -8.04 5.57
C ARG A 109 -3.24 -7.33 4.36
N GLU A 110 -2.73 -6.13 4.10
CA GLU A 110 -3.15 -5.32 2.98
C GLU A 110 -1.96 -4.87 2.17
N LEU A 111 -2.17 -4.78 0.85
CA LEU A 111 -1.18 -4.24 -0.06
C LEU A 111 -1.79 -3.16 -0.96
N PRO A 112 -2.11 -1.96 -0.41
CA PRO A 112 -2.63 -0.87 -1.21
C PRO A 112 -1.66 -0.50 -2.34
N LEU A 113 -2.22 -0.31 -3.54
CA LEU A 113 -1.49 0.05 -4.74
C LEU A 113 -2.12 1.28 -5.37
N SER A 114 -1.29 2.27 -5.69
CA SER A 114 -1.67 3.45 -6.47
C SER A 114 -0.84 3.53 -7.73
N LEU A 115 -1.47 3.90 -8.84
CA LEU A 115 -0.89 3.95 -10.18
C LEU A 115 -1.18 5.31 -10.79
N SER A 116 -0.16 5.92 -11.39
CA SER A 116 -0.29 7.14 -12.17
C SER A 116 0.62 7.07 -13.39
N TYR A 117 0.32 7.82 -14.44
CA TYR A 117 1.20 7.93 -15.59
C TYR A 117 0.98 9.24 -16.33
N THR A 118 2.01 9.70 -17.02
CA THR A 118 1.99 10.78 -17.98
C THR A 118 2.16 10.20 -19.39
N HIS A 119 2.52 11.04 -20.36
CA HIS A 119 2.92 10.60 -21.70
C HIS A 119 4.36 10.05 -21.75
N THR A 120 5.20 10.38 -20.76
CA THR A 120 6.61 9.96 -20.68
C THR A 120 6.85 8.87 -19.64
N ASP A 121 6.16 8.93 -18.50
CA ASP A 121 6.52 8.15 -17.32
C ASP A 121 5.30 7.47 -16.72
N ALA A 122 5.49 6.24 -16.25
CA ALA A 122 4.54 5.51 -15.42
C ALA A 122 5.09 5.38 -14.00
N VAL A 123 4.25 5.65 -13.00
CA VAL A 123 4.62 5.68 -11.58
C VAL A 123 3.70 4.74 -10.80
N ALA A 124 4.29 3.99 -9.88
CA ALA A 124 3.52 3.19 -8.94
C ALA A 124 4.01 3.37 -7.51
N CYS A 125 3.08 3.32 -6.58
CA CYS A 125 3.32 3.32 -5.14
C CYS A 125 2.58 2.15 -4.50
N ALA A 126 3.29 1.31 -3.76
CA ALA A 126 2.75 0.18 -3.02
C ALA A 126 3.10 0.31 -1.54
N MET A 127 2.15 -0.05 -0.68
CA MET A 127 2.36 -0.14 0.76
C MET A 127 2.06 -1.56 1.23
N ALA A 128 2.91 -2.15 2.05
CA ALA A 128 2.68 -3.42 2.72
C ALA A 128 2.30 -3.15 4.18
N ILE A 129 1.01 -3.28 4.49
CA ILE A 129 0.47 -3.08 5.83
C ILE A 129 0.46 -4.44 6.52
N THR A 130 1.24 -4.58 7.59
CA THR A 130 1.38 -5.82 8.37
C THR A 130 0.49 -5.82 9.59
N GLU A 131 0.24 -7.01 10.17
CA GLU A 131 -0.51 -7.13 11.44
C GLU A 131 0.09 -6.26 12.54
N ASP A 132 1.41 -6.25 12.66
CA ASP A 132 2.13 -5.47 13.68
C ASP A 132 1.97 -3.97 13.46
N SER A 133 1.99 -3.51 12.20
CA SER A 133 1.78 -2.09 11.89
C SER A 133 0.37 -1.60 12.26
N VAL A 134 -0.63 -2.48 12.18
CA VAL A 134 -2.00 -2.19 12.61
C VAL A 134 -2.09 -2.17 14.13
N ARG A 135 -1.52 -3.17 14.82
CA ARG A 135 -1.50 -3.21 16.29
C ARG A 135 -0.83 -1.97 16.90
N VAL A 136 0.32 -1.56 16.37
CA VAL A 136 1.03 -0.36 16.85
C VAL A 136 0.22 0.92 16.63
N GLN A 137 -0.59 1.01 15.57
CA GLN A 137 -1.50 2.14 15.38
C GLN A 137 -2.64 2.11 16.41
N GLU A 138 -3.31 0.98 16.59
CA GLU A 138 -4.39 0.81 17.58
C GLU A 138 -3.91 1.11 19.01
N GLU A 139 -2.73 0.60 19.39
CA GLU A 139 -2.08 0.86 20.67
C GLU A 139 -1.66 2.32 20.88
N ARG A 140 -1.45 3.11 19.82
CA ARG A 140 -1.17 4.55 19.94
C ARG A 140 -2.43 5.40 20.02
N VAL A 141 -3.50 5.00 19.35
CA VAL A 141 -4.79 5.70 19.38
C VAL A 141 -5.45 5.55 20.75
N ASN A 142 -5.44 4.34 21.33
CA ASN A 142 -6.08 4.05 22.62
C ASN A 142 -5.61 4.99 23.77
N PRO A 143 -4.30 5.22 24.00
CA PRO A 143 -3.82 6.16 25.01
C PRO A 143 -4.25 7.60 24.78
N MET A 144 -4.34 8.05 23.53
CA MET A 144 -4.73 9.43 23.22
C MET A 144 -6.24 9.64 23.41
N GLU A 145 -7.05 8.62 23.09
CA GLU A 145 -8.48 8.61 23.40
C GLU A 145 -8.74 8.55 24.91
N GLU A 146 -8.02 7.69 25.65
CA GLU A 146 -8.11 7.63 27.11
C GLU A 146 -7.69 8.96 27.76
N LEU A 147 -6.61 9.58 27.29
CA LEU A 147 -6.18 10.89 27.78
C LEU A 147 -7.22 11.98 27.49
N ALA A 148 -7.80 12.00 26.28
CA ALA A 148 -8.85 12.94 25.91
C ALA A 148 -10.11 12.75 26.78
N LYS A 149 -10.46 11.50 27.10
CA LYS A 149 -11.57 11.16 28.00
C LYS A 149 -11.29 11.63 29.44
N GLN A 150 -10.10 11.38 29.96
CA GLN A 150 -9.67 11.86 31.28
C GLN A 150 -9.70 13.39 31.38
N PHE A 151 -9.21 14.11 30.36
CA PHE A 151 -9.30 15.57 30.33
C PHE A 151 -10.74 16.08 30.30
N LYS A 152 -11.63 15.40 29.56
CA LYS A 152 -13.06 15.74 29.52
C LYS A 152 -13.72 15.53 30.88
N GLU A 153 -13.43 14.41 31.55
CA GLU A 153 -13.91 14.11 32.91
C GLU A 153 -13.39 15.14 33.92
N ALA A 154 -12.08 15.43 33.92
CA ALA A 154 -11.48 16.43 34.80
C ALA A 154 -12.10 17.83 34.61
N ARG A 155 -12.41 18.21 33.37
CA ARG A 155 -13.07 19.49 33.08
C ARG A 155 -14.51 19.52 33.59
N SER A 156 -15.26 18.43 33.44
CA SER A 156 -16.62 18.30 33.99
C SER A 156 -16.62 18.43 35.52
N MET A 157 -15.64 17.84 36.20
CA MET A 157 -15.50 17.96 37.66
C MET A 157 -15.25 19.41 38.09
N LEU A 158 -14.42 20.15 37.35
CA LEU A 158 -14.18 21.57 37.62
C LEU A 158 -15.45 22.41 37.42
N ASP A 159 -16.19 22.16 36.35
CA ASP A 159 -17.46 22.85 36.07
C ASP A 159 -18.52 22.59 37.17
N GLU A 160 -18.53 21.39 37.77
CA GLU A 160 -19.40 21.03 38.91
C GLU A 160 -18.99 21.73 40.22
N LEU A 161 -17.69 21.93 40.45
CA LEU A 161 -17.17 22.62 41.64
C LEU A 161 -17.44 24.14 41.60
N ASP A 162 -17.44 24.73 40.41
CA ASP A 162 -17.76 26.14 40.19
C ASP A 162 -19.29 26.39 40.11
N ALA A 163 -20.12 25.34 40.18
CA ALA A 163 -21.56 25.50 40.21
C ALA A 163 -22.01 26.21 41.51
N PRO A 164 -22.85 27.26 41.43
CA PRO A 164 -23.28 28.00 42.61
C PRO A 164 -24.02 27.07 43.57
N LYS A 165 -23.56 27.00 44.84
CA LYS A 165 -24.30 26.29 45.89
C LYS A 165 -25.71 26.87 45.94
N LYS A 166 -26.73 26.03 45.70
CA LYS A 166 -28.12 26.40 45.94
C LYS A 166 -28.19 26.93 47.37
N ALA A 167 -28.62 28.19 47.49
CA ALA A 167 -28.92 28.77 48.79
C ALA A 167 -29.96 27.88 49.47
N ASP A 168 -29.67 27.43 50.69
CA ASP A 168 -30.66 26.77 51.52
C ASP A 168 -31.88 27.70 51.62
N PRO A 169 -33.10 27.20 51.38
CA PRO A 169 -34.29 28.00 51.60
C PRO A 169 -34.33 28.38 53.09
N ALA A 170 -34.13 29.67 53.35
CA ALA A 170 -34.29 30.24 54.67
C ALA A 170 -35.76 30.09 55.12
N SER A 171 -35.91 29.63 56.37
CA SER A 171 -37.12 29.60 57.23
C SER A 171 -38.30 28.72 56.82
#